data_AF-A0A8T2K888-F1
#
_entry.id   AF-A0A8T2K888-F1
#
_cell.length_a   1.000
_cell.length_b   1.000
_cell.length_c   1.000
_cell.angle_alpha   90.00
_cell.angle_beta   90.00
_cell.angle_gamma   90.00
#
_symmetry.space_group_name_H-M   'P 1'
#
loop_
_entity.id
_entity.type
_entity.pdbx_description
1 polymer ?
#
loop_
_entity_poly.entity_id
_entity_poly.type
_entity_poly.pdbx_seq_one_letter_code
_entity_poly.pdbx_strand_id
1 'polypeptide(L)'
;MDWIVWMLVIYILKQPVKTEENHAGLPIAIHEEQRYQVFAKDKISIPCVQEPTQTSPVIENQIQWFFEKSNGNLNEIHINNNVNITKKANVISFSSVEISNSGIYICKFNNIYTRIILKVITKDSCLGYGQSNQFVLLSAKNTISCPSRLCYPGQNKWKIKWYKNEIEVLERQERITLKLIDETIVLYTTYPTDAGLYTCDYSLFLNESQWTVRASVDFEVGAQDTQEKPQIFHPENGEHVEAEIGKPLELRCSVFFGFERTFNPIIKWIKLHPDFTKDELRQTHLEAPKKNIRGTVHILTSMLDKVTLNDLNSTFICYAQNSVGNTTKVIKLVKKKADIVCLVYILCGSVVLLLMMLVGSGLIYLRWIELVLLYRNYMSKDETLGDDKDFDAFVSYAKQNCDSDEEFIEDTYNEEIFATRVLPSVLESTYNYKLCILERDILPGGAYVEDIVKIIKRSRRAIVVLSQRYINSPSIFEFQAAITCTLEEEPIKLILIEFSPFKEPESLPQVVKKALSALPTVVWNKSNSSKNTKFWKKVRYHMPVKKNLSLEKTDILMK
;
A
#
# COMPACT_ATOMS: atom_id res chain seq x y z
N MET A 1 -0.55 -101.98 -43.05
CA MET A 1 -0.41 -101.02 -44.16
C MET A 1 -1.43 -99.92 -43.90
N ASP A 2 -1.21 -99.10 -42.88
CA ASP A 2 -2.25 -98.17 -42.38
C ASP A 2 -1.63 -96.80 -42.04
N TRP A 3 -0.86 -96.28 -42.99
CA TRP A 3 -0.33 -94.92 -42.95
C TRP A 3 -0.58 -94.14 -44.26
N ILE A 4 -0.97 -94.84 -45.33
CA ILE A 4 -1.30 -94.25 -46.64
C ILE A 4 -2.78 -93.82 -46.70
N VAL A 5 -3.66 -94.41 -45.89
CA VAL A 5 -5.10 -94.04 -45.84
C VAL A 5 -5.32 -92.74 -45.06
N TRP A 6 -4.47 -92.39 -44.10
CA TRP A 6 -4.58 -91.11 -43.36
C TRP A 6 -4.05 -89.89 -44.12
N MET A 7 -3.16 -90.09 -45.10
CA MET A 7 -2.64 -88.98 -45.93
C MET A 7 -3.61 -88.55 -47.04
N LEU A 8 -4.57 -89.41 -47.44
CA LEU A 8 -5.61 -89.06 -48.42
C LEU A 8 -6.82 -88.34 -47.79
N VAL A 9 -7.09 -88.55 -46.49
CA VAL A 9 -8.17 -87.84 -45.77
C VAL A 9 -7.75 -86.40 -45.41
N ILE A 10 -6.47 -86.15 -45.18
CA ILE A 10 -5.93 -84.80 -44.94
C ILE A 10 -5.86 -83.97 -46.24
N TYR A 11 -5.82 -84.62 -47.41
CA TYR A 11 -5.81 -83.93 -48.71
C TYR A 11 -7.23 -83.56 -49.22
N ILE A 12 -8.29 -84.14 -48.66
CA ILE A 12 -9.69 -83.86 -49.08
C ILE A 12 -10.43 -82.90 -48.12
N LEU A 13 -9.96 -82.69 -46.87
CA LEU A 13 -10.53 -81.71 -45.94
C LEU A 13 -9.82 -80.35 -45.92
N LYS A 14 -9.01 -80.06 -46.94
CA LYS A 14 -8.35 -78.75 -47.15
C LYS A 14 -8.75 -78.14 -48.49
N GLN A 15 -10.06 -78.06 -48.74
CA GLN A 15 -10.58 -77.12 -49.73
C GLN A 15 -11.02 -75.84 -49.00
N PRO A 16 -10.39 -74.68 -49.25
CA PRO A 16 -10.96 -73.41 -48.83
C PRO A 16 -12.27 -73.18 -49.60
N VAL A 17 -13.35 -72.99 -48.83
CA VAL A 17 -14.63 -72.48 -49.31
C VAL A 17 -14.38 -71.12 -49.98
N LYS A 18 -14.95 -70.95 -51.17
CA LYS A 18 -14.93 -69.74 -52.01
C LYS A 18 -15.06 -68.46 -51.18
N THR A 19 -13.99 -67.67 -51.16
CA THR A 19 -14.06 -66.22 -51.01
C THR A 19 -14.66 -65.64 -52.29
N GLU A 20 -15.90 -65.17 -52.20
CA GLU A 20 -16.42 -64.19 -53.15
C GLU A 20 -15.62 -62.90 -52.94
N GLU A 21 -14.73 -62.61 -53.89
CA GLU A 21 -14.14 -61.28 -54.01
C GLU A 21 -15.25 -60.29 -54.35
N ASN A 22 -15.57 -59.41 -53.41
CA ASN A 22 -16.08 -58.09 -53.71
C ASN A 22 -15.73 -57.12 -52.58
N HIS A 23 -14.92 -56.13 -52.94
CA HIS A 23 -14.59 -54.89 -52.26
C HIS A 23 -13.69 -54.92 -51.00
N ALA A 24 -12.60 -54.17 -51.13
CA ALA A 24 -11.55 -53.89 -50.16
C ALA A 24 -12.01 -53.71 -48.69
N GLY A 25 -11.46 -54.53 -47.79
CA GLY A 25 -11.50 -54.36 -46.35
C GLY A 25 -10.79 -55.54 -45.65
N LEU A 26 -9.75 -55.27 -44.86
CA LEU A 26 -8.95 -56.27 -44.13
C LEU A 26 -9.82 -57.07 -43.13
N PRO A 27 -9.71 -58.41 -42.99
CA PRO A 27 -10.52 -59.16 -42.03
C PRO A 27 -9.99 -58.93 -40.59
N ILE A 28 -10.79 -58.24 -39.78
CA ILE A 28 -10.53 -58.05 -38.34
C ILE A 28 -11.21 -59.19 -37.58
N ALA A 29 -10.45 -59.97 -36.80
CA ALA A 29 -11.02 -60.98 -35.91
C ALA A 29 -11.65 -60.30 -34.68
N ILE A 30 -12.98 -60.34 -34.59
CA ILE A 30 -13.75 -59.79 -33.45
C ILE A 30 -13.74 -60.83 -32.32
N HIS A 31 -13.30 -60.43 -31.13
CA HIS A 31 -13.14 -61.32 -29.97
C HIS A 31 -14.32 -61.27 -28.99
N GLU A 32 -14.99 -60.12 -28.87
CA GLU A 32 -16.14 -59.92 -27.98
C GLU A 32 -17.20 -59.05 -28.67
N GLU A 33 -18.48 -59.35 -28.47
CA GLU A 33 -19.61 -58.51 -28.91
C GLU A 33 -20.43 -58.03 -27.71
N GLN A 34 -20.64 -56.72 -27.60
CA GLN A 34 -21.47 -56.08 -26.59
C GLN A 34 -22.58 -55.28 -27.27
N ARG A 35 -23.79 -55.33 -26.69
CA ARG A 35 -24.95 -54.62 -27.22
C ARG A 35 -25.51 -53.67 -26.18
N TYR A 36 -25.51 -52.37 -26.48
CA TYR A 36 -26.04 -51.34 -25.61
C TYR A 36 -27.27 -50.70 -26.22
N GLN A 37 -28.29 -50.51 -25.39
CA GLN A 37 -29.43 -49.68 -25.72
C GLN A 37 -29.48 -48.49 -24.77
N VAL A 38 -29.52 -47.29 -25.32
CA VAL A 38 -29.38 -46.02 -24.59
C VAL A 38 -30.44 -45.02 -25.04
N PHE A 39 -30.64 -43.96 -24.26
CA PHE A 39 -31.70 -42.99 -24.49
C PHE A 39 -31.14 -41.66 -25.00
N ALA A 40 -31.82 -41.07 -25.98
CA ALA A 40 -31.42 -39.78 -26.53
C ALA A 40 -31.43 -38.68 -25.45
N LYS A 41 -30.48 -37.74 -25.53
CA LYS A 41 -30.19 -36.65 -24.57
C LYS A 41 -29.59 -37.08 -23.24
N ASP A 42 -29.46 -38.38 -22.95
CA ASP A 42 -28.72 -38.81 -21.76
C ASP A 42 -27.22 -38.55 -21.94
N LYS A 43 -26.55 -38.29 -20.83
CA LYS A 43 -25.09 -38.29 -20.74
C LYS A 43 -24.64 -39.69 -20.35
N ILE A 44 -23.88 -40.36 -21.21
CA ILE A 44 -23.45 -41.74 -20.96
C ILE A 44 -21.98 -41.91 -21.31
N SER A 45 -21.40 -42.94 -20.71
CA SER A 45 -20.04 -43.38 -20.94
C SER A 45 -20.10 -44.86 -21.25
N ILE A 46 -19.44 -45.34 -22.30
CA ILE A 46 -19.41 -46.76 -22.72
C ILE A 46 -17.96 -47.26 -22.64
N PRO A 47 -17.67 -48.26 -21.79
CA PRO A 47 -16.33 -48.83 -21.68
C PRO A 47 -16.03 -49.78 -22.84
N CYS A 48 -14.76 -49.85 -23.20
CA CYS A 48 -14.23 -50.80 -24.18
C CYS A 48 -14.21 -52.24 -23.64
N VAL A 49 -13.82 -52.40 -22.37
CA VAL A 49 -13.68 -53.70 -21.67
C VAL A 49 -14.49 -53.64 -20.38
N GLN A 50 -15.19 -54.73 -20.02
CA GLN A 50 -16.13 -54.74 -18.89
C GLN A 50 -15.47 -54.83 -17.50
N GLU A 51 -14.16 -55.09 -17.41
CA GLU A 51 -13.44 -55.15 -16.12
C GLU A 51 -12.37 -54.04 -15.98
N PRO A 52 -12.30 -53.36 -14.83
CA PRO A 52 -11.31 -52.32 -14.58
C PRO A 52 -10.02 -52.94 -14.04
N THR A 53 -9.06 -53.27 -14.91
CA THR A 53 -7.67 -53.34 -14.44
C THR A 53 -7.20 -51.90 -14.17
N GLN A 54 -6.89 -51.63 -12.90
CA GLN A 54 -6.39 -50.37 -12.33
C GLN A 54 -5.85 -49.36 -13.36
N THR A 55 -6.47 -48.17 -13.40
CA THR A 55 -6.09 -47.06 -14.27
C THR A 55 -4.69 -46.55 -13.92
N SER A 56 -3.69 -46.99 -14.68
CA SER A 56 -2.38 -46.35 -14.78
C SER A 56 -2.37 -45.39 -15.99
N PRO A 57 -1.72 -44.22 -15.91
CA PRO A 57 -1.62 -43.26 -17.03
C PRO A 57 -0.91 -43.81 -18.27
N VAL A 58 -0.32 -45.02 -18.19
CA VAL A 58 0.34 -45.72 -19.29
C VAL A 58 -0.67 -46.35 -20.29
N ILE A 59 -1.93 -46.57 -19.88
CA ILE A 59 -2.96 -47.27 -20.69
C ILE A 59 -3.63 -46.36 -21.73
N GLU A 60 -3.54 -45.02 -21.56
CA GLU A 60 -4.30 -44.03 -22.33
C GLU A 60 -3.97 -43.99 -23.84
N ASN A 61 -2.76 -44.40 -24.23
CA ASN A 61 -2.30 -44.34 -25.62
C ASN A 61 -2.44 -45.65 -26.42
N GLN A 62 -2.94 -46.74 -25.82
CA GLN A 62 -3.00 -48.06 -26.47
C GLN A 62 -4.39 -48.46 -26.97
N ILE A 63 -5.43 -47.67 -26.68
CA ILE A 63 -6.81 -47.96 -27.07
C ILE A 63 -7.18 -47.16 -28.31
N GLN A 64 -7.68 -47.83 -29.35
CA GLN A 64 -8.17 -47.19 -30.58
C GLN A 64 -9.68 -47.41 -30.74
N TRP A 65 -10.40 -46.38 -31.20
CA TRP A 65 -11.85 -46.42 -31.40
C TRP A 65 -12.19 -46.16 -32.86
N PHE A 66 -13.02 -47.03 -33.42
CA PHE A 66 -13.48 -46.96 -34.80
C PHE A 66 -15.02 -46.92 -34.83
N PHE A 67 -15.57 -46.23 -35.81
CA PHE A 67 -16.99 -46.25 -36.12
C PHE A 67 -17.20 -46.89 -37.49
N GLU A 68 -18.04 -47.92 -37.53
CA GLU A 68 -18.39 -48.64 -38.76
C GLU A 68 -19.54 -47.91 -39.47
N LYS A 69 -19.28 -47.44 -40.70
CA LYS A 69 -20.31 -46.81 -41.54
C LYS A 69 -21.19 -47.87 -42.21
N SER A 70 -22.35 -47.45 -42.72
CA SER A 70 -23.33 -48.32 -43.41
C SER A 70 -22.78 -49.07 -44.64
N ASN A 71 -21.61 -48.69 -45.14
CA ASN A 71 -20.90 -49.33 -46.25
C ASN A 71 -19.79 -50.31 -45.80
N GLY A 72 -19.65 -50.61 -44.51
CA GLY A 72 -18.63 -51.52 -43.95
C GLY A 72 -17.24 -50.90 -43.78
N ASN A 73 -17.03 -49.63 -44.18
CA ASN A 73 -15.75 -48.95 -43.97
C ASN A 73 -15.60 -48.47 -42.52
N LEU A 74 -14.41 -48.71 -41.96
CA LEU A 74 -14.01 -48.28 -40.63
C LEU A 74 -13.34 -46.92 -40.69
N ASN A 75 -13.95 -45.94 -40.03
CA ASN A 75 -13.32 -44.65 -39.81
C ASN A 75 -12.80 -44.61 -38.37
N GLU A 76 -11.53 -44.26 -38.20
CA GLU A 76 -11.04 -43.87 -36.87
C GLU A 76 -11.79 -42.62 -36.42
N ILE A 77 -12.26 -42.61 -35.16
CA ILE A 77 -13.00 -41.48 -34.61
C ILE A 77 -12.00 -40.36 -34.33
N HIS A 78 -11.75 -39.49 -35.31
CA HIS A 78 -10.95 -38.28 -35.13
C HIS A 78 -11.76 -37.23 -34.35
N ILE A 79 -11.32 -36.91 -33.13
CA ILE A 79 -12.05 -36.08 -32.14
C ILE A 79 -12.08 -34.58 -32.50
N ASN A 80 -11.51 -34.16 -33.63
CA ASN A 80 -11.24 -32.73 -33.85
C ASN A 80 -12.46 -31.86 -34.21
N ASN A 81 -13.65 -32.42 -34.50
CA ASN A 81 -14.81 -31.61 -34.92
C ASN A 81 -16.13 -31.87 -34.16
N ASN A 82 -16.21 -32.81 -33.22
CA ASN A 82 -17.47 -33.12 -32.52
C ASN A 82 -17.36 -32.84 -31.01
N VAL A 83 -17.94 -31.74 -30.55
CA VAL A 83 -17.99 -31.31 -29.13
C VAL A 83 -18.72 -32.34 -28.23
N ASN A 84 -19.56 -33.22 -28.82
CA ASN A 84 -20.44 -34.12 -28.08
C ASN A 84 -19.84 -35.49 -27.69
N ILE A 85 -18.71 -35.89 -28.28
CA ILE A 85 -18.09 -37.21 -28.02
C ILE A 85 -16.66 -37.01 -27.52
N THR A 86 -16.37 -37.45 -26.31
CA THR A 86 -15.03 -37.38 -25.71
C THR A 86 -14.48 -38.77 -25.44
N LYS A 87 -13.21 -38.99 -25.79
CA LYS A 87 -12.47 -40.20 -25.42
C LYS A 87 -11.65 -39.91 -24.16
N LYS A 88 -11.86 -40.71 -23.12
CA LYS A 88 -11.02 -40.70 -21.90
C LYS A 88 -10.59 -42.13 -21.61
N ALA A 89 -9.29 -42.37 -21.59
CA ALA A 89 -8.70 -43.69 -21.33
C ALA A 89 -9.38 -44.86 -22.08
N ASN A 90 -10.18 -45.66 -21.35
CA ASN A 90 -10.86 -46.87 -21.79
C ASN A 90 -12.34 -46.70 -22.19
N VAL A 91 -12.84 -45.46 -22.23
CA VAL A 91 -14.25 -45.15 -22.37
C VAL A 91 -14.50 -44.15 -23.50
N ILE A 92 -15.58 -44.39 -24.25
CA ILE A 92 -16.19 -43.38 -25.14
C ILE A 92 -17.36 -42.72 -24.40
N SER A 93 -17.32 -41.40 -24.25
CA SER A 93 -18.30 -40.64 -23.48
C SER A 93 -19.07 -39.67 -24.37
N PHE A 94 -20.37 -39.59 -24.17
CA PHE A 94 -21.30 -38.75 -24.91
C PHE A 94 -21.86 -37.72 -23.95
N SER A 95 -21.64 -36.43 -24.22
CA SER A 95 -22.19 -35.33 -23.40
C SER A 95 -23.71 -35.22 -23.54
N SER A 96 -24.23 -35.56 -24.72
CA SER A 96 -25.65 -35.71 -25.05
C SER A 96 -25.78 -36.68 -26.22
N VAL A 97 -26.40 -37.84 -26.01
CA VAL A 97 -26.57 -38.85 -27.06
C VAL A 97 -27.63 -38.43 -28.07
N GLU A 98 -27.34 -38.53 -29.35
CA GLU A 98 -28.26 -38.29 -30.45
C GLU A 98 -28.63 -39.60 -31.17
N ILE A 99 -29.79 -39.62 -31.84
CA ILE A 99 -30.25 -40.80 -32.61
C ILE A 99 -29.22 -41.17 -33.70
N SER A 100 -28.58 -40.16 -34.28
CA SER A 100 -27.50 -40.25 -35.27
C SER A 100 -26.26 -41.00 -34.75
N ASN A 101 -26.11 -41.16 -33.44
CA ASN A 101 -25.02 -41.92 -32.83
C ASN A 101 -25.29 -43.43 -32.78
N SER A 102 -26.45 -43.90 -33.24
CA SER A 102 -26.70 -45.34 -33.38
C SER A 102 -25.78 -45.94 -34.45
N GLY A 103 -25.17 -47.08 -34.15
CA GLY A 103 -24.24 -47.73 -35.06
C GLY A 103 -23.36 -48.76 -34.37
N ILE A 104 -22.33 -49.22 -35.08
CA ILE A 104 -21.37 -50.19 -34.56
C ILE A 104 -20.05 -49.46 -34.30
N TYR A 105 -19.61 -49.57 -33.06
CA TYR A 105 -18.34 -49.05 -32.58
C TYR A 105 -17.39 -50.22 -32.37
N ILE A 106 -16.15 -50.08 -32.77
CA ILE A 106 -15.12 -51.10 -32.54
C ILE A 106 -14.04 -50.47 -31.67
N CYS A 107 -13.78 -51.11 -30.54
CA CYS A 107 -12.67 -50.74 -29.69
C CYS A 107 -11.55 -51.78 -29.82
N LYS A 108 -10.32 -51.30 -29.96
CA LYS A 108 -9.11 -52.13 -30.03
C LYS A 108 -8.22 -51.86 -28.82
N PHE A 109 -7.89 -52.89 -28.07
CA PHE A 109 -6.91 -52.85 -26.96
C PHE A 109 -6.04 -54.10 -27.00
N ASN A 110 -4.70 -53.97 -27.03
CA ASN A 110 -3.76 -55.12 -27.08
C ASN A 110 -4.11 -56.18 -28.14
N ASN A 111 -4.50 -55.75 -29.34
CA ASN A 111 -4.94 -56.61 -30.46
C ASN A 111 -6.26 -57.37 -30.24
N ILE A 112 -6.96 -57.14 -29.13
CA ILE A 112 -8.33 -57.60 -28.89
C ILE A 112 -9.27 -56.54 -29.48
N TYR A 113 -10.19 -56.99 -30.35
CA TYR A 113 -11.22 -56.16 -30.95
C TYR A 113 -12.57 -56.49 -30.31
N THR A 114 -13.14 -55.50 -29.64
CA THR A 114 -14.48 -55.59 -29.05
C THR A 114 -15.45 -54.81 -29.92
N ARG A 115 -16.48 -55.50 -30.39
CA ARG A 115 -17.56 -54.94 -31.20
C ARG A 115 -18.70 -54.47 -30.30
N ILE A 116 -19.06 -53.21 -30.40
CA ILE A 116 -20.06 -52.56 -29.56
C ILE A 116 -21.20 -52.08 -30.47
N ILE A 117 -22.34 -52.74 -30.38
CA ILE A 117 -23.56 -52.32 -31.09
C ILE A 117 -24.31 -51.32 -30.20
N LEU A 118 -24.38 -50.07 -30.63
CA LEU A 118 -25.09 -49.01 -29.92
C LEU A 118 -26.42 -48.70 -30.60
N LYS A 119 -27.52 -48.90 -29.87
CA LYS A 119 -28.87 -48.52 -30.31
C LYS A 119 -29.38 -47.36 -29.45
N VAL A 120 -29.57 -46.20 -30.06
CA VAL A 120 -30.15 -45.03 -29.40
C VAL A 120 -31.65 -44.99 -29.65
N ILE A 121 -32.45 -44.90 -28.59
CA ILE A 121 -33.91 -44.75 -28.66
C ILE A 121 -34.34 -43.42 -28.04
N THR A 122 -35.48 -42.88 -28.47
CA THR A 122 -36.04 -41.68 -27.84
C THR A 122 -36.68 -42.03 -26.50
N LYS A 123 -36.67 -41.09 -25.55
CA LYS A 123 -37.35 -41.26 -24.26
C LYS A 123 -38.85 -41.51 -24.44
N ASP A 124 -39.47 -40.87 -25.43
CA ASP A 124 -40.88 -41.06 -25.77
C ASP A 124 -41.22 -42.49 -26.22
N SER A 125 -40.25 -43.24 -26.72
CA SER A 125 -40.41 -44.66 -27.05
C SER A 125 -40.58 -45.53 -25.80
N CYS A 126 -40.28 -44.99 -24.61
CA CYS A 126 -40.51 -45.61 -23.32
C CYS A 126 -41.51 -44.78 -22.50
N LEU A 127 -42.78 -45.16 -22.53
CA LEU A 127 -43.85 -44.46 -21.79
C LEU A 127 -43.65 -44.45 -20.26
N GLY A 128 -42.81 -45.35 -19.72
CA GLY A 128 -42.47 -45.43 -18.30
C GLY A 128 -41.13 -44.78 -17.93
N TYR A 129 -40.53 -43.95 -18.79
CA TYR A 129 -39.23 -43.36 -18.53
C TYR A 129 -39.30 -42.32 -17.40
N GLY A 130 -38.53 -42.52 -16.33
CA GLY A 130 -38.44 -41.62 -15.19
C GLY A 130 -37.67 -40.33 -15.48
N GLN A 131 -37.58 -39.44 -14.48
CA GLN A 131 -36.82 -38.19 -14.63
C GLN A 131 -35.31 -38.46 -14.73
N SER A 132 -34.68 -37.94 -15.78
CA SER A 132 -33.21 -37.96 -15.93
C SER A 132 -32.49 -36.94 -15.06
N ASN A 133 -33.20 -35.97 -14.49
CA ASN A 133 -32.61 -34.97 -13.62
C ASN A 133 -33.39 -34.97 -12.32
N GLN A 134 -32.71 -35.20 -11.20
CA GLN A 134 -33.33 -35.29 -9.88
C GLN A 134 -32.62 -34.33 -8.93
N PHE A 135 -33.35 -33.30 -8.46
CA PHE A 135 -32.88 -32.41 -7.41
C PHE A 135 -33.41 -32.89 -6.05
N VAL A 136 -32.53 -32.96 -5.06
CA VAL A 136 -32.89 -33.41 -3.71
C VAL A 136 -32.37 -32.50 -2.61
N LEU A 137 -33.05 -32.56 -1.46
CA LEU A 137 -32.69 -31.79 -0.28
C LEU A 137 -31.51 -32.43 0.46
N LEU A 138 -30.55 -31.58 0.84
CA LEU A 138 -29.45 -31.91 1.72
C LEU A 138 -29.96 -32.43 3.08
N SER A 139 -29.24 -33.39 3.67
CA SER A 139 -29.53 -33.97 4.98
C SER A 139 -30.88 -34.70 5.10
N ALA A 140 -31.62 -34.86 4.00
CA ALA A 140 -32.85 -35.64 3.94
C ALA A 140 -32.59 -37.09 3.47
N LYS A 141 -33.58 -37.96 3.66
CA LYS A 141 -33.61 -39.30 3.06
C LYS A 141 -34.04 -39.17 1.61
N ASN A 142 -33.20 -39.63 0.68
CA ASN A 142 -33.47 -39.59 -0.76
C ASN A 142 -33.21 -40.95 -1.40
N THR A 143 -33.81 -41.20 -2.56
CA THR A 143 -33.64 -42.46 -3.31
C THR A 143 -33.34 -42.14 -4.77
N ILE A 144 -32.38 -42.85 -5.35
CA ILE A 144 -32.02 -42.79 -6.77
C ILE A 144 -32.54 -44.06 -7.43
N SER A 145 -33.46 -43.86 -8.38
CA SER A 145 -34.09 -44.94 -9.14
C SER A 145 -33.67 -44.88 -10.60
N CYS A 146 -33.51 -46.04 -11.22
CA CYS A 146 -33.12 -46.12 -12.62
C CYS A 146 -34.29 -45.64 -13.52
N PRO A 147 -34.12 -44.58 -14.33
CA PRO A 147 -35.23 -43.97 -15.06
C PRO A 147 -35.82 -44.91 -16.13
N SER A 148 -35.02 -45.80 -16.72
CA SER A 148 -35.48 -46.75 -17.73
C SER A 148 -36.12 -48.02 -17.18
N ARG A 149 -36.18 -48.19 -15.84
CA ARG A 149 -36.55 -49.49 -15.23
C ARG A 149 -37.96 -49.96 -15.61
N LEU A 150 -38.89 -49.04 -15.88
CA LEU A 150 -40.27 -49.36 -16.24
C LEU A 150 -40.51 -49.49 -17.75
N CYS A 151 -39.49 -49.30 -18.61
CA CYS A 151 -39.66 -49.35 -20.06
C CYS A 151 -40.14 -50.68 -20.63
N TYR A 152 -39.82 -51.79 -19.96
CA TYR A 152 -40.11 -53.14 -20.43
C TYR A 152 -40.90 -53.93 -19.37
N PRO A 153 -42.19 -53.62 -19.14
CA PRO A 153 -42.99 -54.36 -18.19
C PRO A 153 -43.12 -55.83 -18.62
N GLY A 154 -43.05 -56.78 -17.68
CA GLY A 154 -43.22 -58.21 -17.95
C GLY A 154 -42.02 -58.95 -18.58
N GLN A 155 -40.92 -58.26 -18.89
CA GLN A 155 -39.67 -58.88 -19.35
C GLN A 155 -38.76 -59.28 -18.16
N ASN A 156 -38.12 -60.45 -18.24
CA ASN A 156 -37.11 -60.88 -17.27
C ASN A 156 -35.89 -59.95 -17.37
N LYS A 157 -35.70 -59.12 -16.35
CA LYS A 157 -34.58 -58.19 -16.22
C LYS A 157 -33.62 -58.70 -15.16
N TRP A 158 -32.34 -58.55 -15.45
CA TRP A 158 -31.27 -58.92 -14.53
C TRP A 158 -31.06 -57.81 -13.48
N LYS A 159 -30.38 -58.14 -12.38
CA LYS A 159 -30.08 -57.20 -11.28
C LYS A 159 -29.37 -55.95 -11.82
N ILE A 160 -29.84 -54.78 -11.37
CA ILE A 160 -29.25 -53.49 -11.77
C ILE A 160 -27.84 -53.34 -11.19
N LYS A 161 -26.90 -52.90 -12.02
CA LYS A 161 -25.60 -52.38 -11.62
C LYS A 161 -25.62 -50.85 -11.68
N TRP A 162 -25.07 -50.21 -10.66
CA TRP A 162 -25.01 -48.76 -10.55
C TRP A 162 -23.58 -48.27 -10.69
N TYR A 163 -23.40 -47.15 -11.35
CA TYR A 163 -22.11 -46.48 -11.53
C TYR A 163 -22.23 -45.01 -11.14
N LYS A 164 -21.24 -44.48 -10.43
CA LYS A 164 -21.09 -43.05 -10.18
C LYS A 164 -19.75 -42.60 -10.74
N ASN A 165 -19.76 -41.67 -11.68
CA ASN A 165 -18.55 -41.23 -12.39
C ASN A 165 -17.73 -42.43 -12.93
N GLU A 166 -18.41 -43.39 -13.57
CA GLU A 166 -17.82 -44.60 -14.19
C GLU A 166 -17.27 -45.65 -13.22
N ILE A 167 -17.36 -45.43 -11.91
CA ILE A 167 -16.97 -46.40 -10.88
C ILE A 167 -18.22 -47.13 -10.39
N GLU A 168 -18.17 -48.47 -10.36
CA GLU A 168 -19.27 -49.29 -9.85
C GLU A 168 -19.55 -48.98 -8.37
N VAL A 169 -20.81 -48.67 -8.08
CA VAL A 169 -21.30 -48.44 -6.72
C VAL A 169 -21.50 -49.79 -6.06
N LEU A 170 -20.43 -50.30 -5.46
CA LEU A 170 -20.48 -51.49 -4.62
C LEU A 170 -20.99 -51.12 -3.22
N GLU A 171 -21.73 -52.04 -2.61
CA GLU A 171 -22.14 -51.94 -1.19
C GLU A 171 -20.90 -52.04 -0.30
N ARG A 172 -20.16 -50.93 -0.12
CA ARG A 172 -19.00 -50.87 0.78
C ARG A 172 -19.47 -50.69 2.22
N GLN A 173 -18.89 -51.46 3.12
CA GLN A 173 -19.12 -51.40 4.58
C GLN A 173 -18.76 -50.03 5.21
N GLU A 174 -18.01 -49.17 4.51
CA GLU A 174 -17.51 -47.89 5.03
C GLU A 174 -18.54 -46.74 5.00
N ARG A 175 -19.63 -46.85 4.22
CA ARG A 175 -20.63 -45.77 4.11
C ARG A 175 -22.04 -46.21 4.51
N ILE A 176 -22.29 -46.18 5.81
CA ILE A 176 -23.53 -46.65 6.48
C ILE A 176 -24.82 -46.01 5.90
N THR A 177 -24.75 -44.77 5.41
CA THR A 177 -25.93 -44.03 4.94
C THR A 177 -26.35 -44.36 3.50
N LEU A 178 -25.52 -45.03 2.70
CA LEU A 178 -25.84 -45.45 1.34
C LEU A 178 -26.11 -46.96 1.36
N LYS A 179 -27.31 -47.38 0.94
CA LYS A 179 -27.67 -48.79 0.79
C LYS A 179 -28.26 -49.05 -0.59
N LEU A 180 -27.96 -50.22 -1.16
CA LEU A 180 -28.66 -50.71 -2.34
C LEU A 180 -29.85 -51.57 -1.89
N ILE A 181 -31.05 -51.01 -1.97
CA ILE A 181 -32.29 -51.68 -1.55
C ILE A 181 -33.20 -51.74 -2.77
N ASP A 182 -33.73 -52.93 -3.09
CA ASP A 182 -34.67 -53.14 -4.19
C ASP A 182 -34.21 -52.53 -5.52
N GLU A 183 -32.93 -52.71 -5.86
CA GLU A 183 -32.29 -52.20 -7.09
C GLU A 183 -32.20 -50.66 -7.19
N THR A 184 -32.51 -49.95 -6.11
CA THR A 184 -32.37 -48.48 -5.97
C THR A 184 -31.24 -48.12 -5.02
N ILE A 185 -30.67 -46.92 -5.18
CA ILE A 185 -29.71 -46.38 -4.21
C ILE A 185 -30.49 -45.56 -3.18
N VAL A 186 -30.52 -46.02 -1.94
CA VAL A 186 -31.16 -45.31 -0.82
C VAL A 186 -30.07 -44.56 -0.05
N LEU A 187 -30.23 -43.24 0.01
CA LEU A 187 -29.41 -42.34 0.82
C LEU A 187 -30.22 -41.95 2.07
N TYR A 188 -29.93 -42.55 3.22
CA TYR A 188 -30.59 -42.20 4.49
C TYR A 188 -30.26 -40.77 4.95
N THR A 189 -29.08 -40.28 4.57
CA THR A 189 -28.65 -38.89 4.74
C THR A 189 -27.87 -38.49 3.51
N THR A 190 -28.39 -37.51 2.76
CA THR A 190 -27.75 -37.00 1.55
C THR A 190 -26.72 -35.91 1.89
N TYR A 191 -25.52 -36.03 1.32
CA TYR A 191 -24.41 -35.09 1.49
C TYR A 191 -24.12 -34.36 0.16
N PRO A 192 -23.41 -33.22 0.18
CA PRO A 192 -23.08 -32.48 -1.05
C PRO A 192 -22.23 -33.32 -2.02
N THR A 193 -21.40 -34.21 -1.49
CA THR A 193 -20.58 -35.16 -2.28
C THR A 193 -21.41 -36.21 -3.02
N ASP A 194 -22.70 -36.36 -2.70
CA ASP A 194 -23.60 -37.28 -3.40
C ASP A 194 -24.05 -36.77 -4.74
N ALA A 195 -23.92 -35.47 -4.99
CA ALA A 195 -24.20 -34.89 -6.30
C ALA A 195 -23.31 -35.51 -7.39
N GLY A 196 -23.87 -35.66 -8.59
CA GLY A 196 -23.18 -36.16 -9.77
C GLY A 196 -24.04 -37.06 -10.64
N LEU A 197 -23.40 -37.58 -11.69
CA LEU A 197 -24.06 -38.44 -12.68
C LEU A 197 -24.04 -39.89 -12.21
N TYR A 198 -25.22 -40.48 -12.04
CA TYR A 198 -25.41 -41.89 -11.77
C TYR A 198 -25.90 -42.59 -13.03
N THR A 199 -25.32 -43.74 -13.32
CA THR A 199 -25.67 -44.57 -14.48
C THR A 199 -26.14 -45.93 -13.98
N CYS A 200 -27.27 -46.40 -14.47
CA CYS A 200 -27.79 -47.73 -14.18
C CYS A 200 -27.73 -48.62 -15.41
N ASP A 201 -27.27 -49.86 -15.20
CA ASP A 201 -27.21 -50.91 -16.20
C ASP A 201 -28.05 -52.10 -15.77
N TYR A 202 -28.84 -52.64 -16.69
CA TYR A 202 -29.44 -53.95 -16.54
C TYR A 202 -29.51 -54.67 -17.87
N SER A 203 -29.36 -55.99 -17.82
CA SER A 203 -29.47 -56.84 -19.00
C SER A 203 -30.90 -57.31 -19.20
N LEU A 204 -31.34 -57.36 -20.46
CA LEU A 204 -32.59 -57.98 -20.87
C LEU A 204 -32.47 -58.60 -22.27
N PHE A 205 -33.30 -59.59 -22.58
CA PHE A 205 -33.33 -60.22 -23.89
C PHE A 205 -34.34 -59.54 -24.81
N LEU A 206 -33.88 -59.01 -25.95
CA LEU A 206 -34.73 -58.48 -27.02
C LEU A 206 -34.41 -59.25 -28.30
N ASN A 207 -35.44 -59.82 -28.95
CA ASN A 207 -35.32 -60.52 -30.22
C ASN A 207 -34.17 -61.55 -30.18
N GLU A 208 -34.21 -62.45 -29.19
CA GLU A 208 -33.23 -63.54 -28.98
C GLU A 208 -31.78 -63.10 -28.70
N SER A 209 -31.54 -61.79 -28.54
CA SER A 209 -30.23 -61.24 -28.23
C SER A 209 -30.21 -60.58 -26.85
N GLN A 210 -29.11 -60.71 -26.12
CA GLN A 210 -28.92 -60.01 -24.85
C GLN A 210 -28.51 -58.57 -25.10
N TRP A 211 -29.23 -57.62 -24.49
CA TRP A 211 -28.95 -56.19 -24.53
C TRP A 211 -28.70 -55.66 -23.13
N THR A 212 -27.68 -54.81 -22.98
CA THR A 212 -27.49 -53.98 -21.79
C THR A 212 -28.22 -52.66 -22.00
N VAL A 213 -29.27 -52.43 -21.23
CA VAL A 213 -29.93 -51.13 -21.20
C VAL A 213 -29.20 -50.26 -20.20
N ARG A 214 -28.71 -49.12 -20.68
CA ARG A 214 -27.98 -48.13 -19.90
C ARG A 214 -28.74 -46.81 -19.94
N ALA A 215 -29.01 -46.25 -18.76
CA ALA A 215 -29.64 -44.95 -18.60
C ALA A 215 -28.94 -44.16 -17.50
N SER A 216 -29.02 -42.83 -17.57
CA SER A 216 -28.39 -41.96 -16.58
C SER A 216 -29.38 -41.00 -15.92
N VAL A 217 -29.06 -40.69 -14.67
CA VAL A 217 -29.73 -39.69 -13.85
C VAL A 217 -28.70 -38.72 -13.29
N ASP A 218 -28.89 -37.44 -13.60
CA ASP A 218 -28.13 -36.35 -13.01
C ASP A 218 -28.73 -36.00 -11.66
N PHE A 219 -27.97 -36.25 -10.60
CA PHE A 219 -28.43 -36.09 -9.23
C PHE A 219 -27.84 -34.82 -8.63
N GLU A 220 -28.69 -33.83 -8.42
CA GLU A 220 -28.32 -32.54 -7.84
C GLU A 220 -28.72 -32.48 -6.37
N VAL A 221 -27.79 -32.03 -5.52
CA VAL A 221 -28.02 -31.86 -4.07
C VAL A 221 -27.96 -30.38 -3.74
N GLY A 222 -29.03 -29.86 -3.14
CA GLY A 222 -29.10 -28.46 -2.71
C GLY A 222 -29.85 -28.26 -1.41
N ALA A 223 -29.90 -27.02 -0.95
CA ALA A 223 -30.74 -26.64 0.17
C ALA A 223 -32.20 -26.45 -0.28
N GLN A 224 -33.10 -26.24 0.67
CA GLN A 224 -34.47 -25.87 0.36
C GLN A 224 -34.51 -24.43 -0.17
N ASP A 225 -35.36 -24.18 -1.17
CA ASP A 225 -35.59 -22.83 -1.68
C ASP A 225 -36.12 -21.92 -0.56
N THR A 226 -35.51 -20.75 -0.41
CA THR A 226 -35.89 -19.76 0.61
C THR A 226 -37.34 -19.32 0.44
N GLN A 227 -38.00 -19.05 1.58
CA GLN A 227 -39.33 -18.42 1.63
C GLN A 227 -39.25 -16.95 2.04
N GLU A 228 -38.03 -16.43 2.22
CA GLU A 228 -37.78 -15.07 2.65
C GLU A 228 -37.31 -14.20 1.47
N LYS A 229 -37.67 -12.91 1.53
CA LYS A 229 -37.17 -11.89 0.61
C LYS A 229 -35.67 -11.62 0.86
N PRO A 230 -34.94 -10.99 -0.09
CA PRO A 230 -33.53 -10.67 0.10
C PRO A 230 -33.33 -9.71 1.27
N GLN A 231 -32.26 -9.89 2.02
CA GLN A 231 -31.94 -9.03 3.15
C GLN A 231 -30.78 -8.10 2.80
N ILE A 232 -31.03 -6.79 2.78
CA ILE A 232 -29.99 -5.77 2.58
C ILE A 232 -29.36 -5.45 3.94
N PHE A 233 -28.07 -5.76 4.09
CA PHE A 233 -27.29 -5.47 5.30
C PHE A 233 -26.73 -4.05 5.32
N HIS A 234 -26.34 -3.55 4.16
CA HIS A 234 -25.84 -2.18 3.98
C HIS A 234 -26.30 -1.70 2.59
N PRO A 235 -26.78 -0.47 2.42
CA PRO A 235 -26.86 0.61 3.42
C PRO A 235 -28.01 0.45 4.44
N GLU A 236 -27.97 1.26 5.50
CA GLU A 236 -29.11 1.43 6.40
C GLU A 236 -30.23 2.23 5.71
N ASN A 237 -31.48 2.02 6.15
CA ASN A 237 -32.60 2.72 5.50
C ASN A 237 -32.64 4.17 5.98
N GLY A 238 -32.52 5.11 5.05
CA GLY A 238 -32.43 6.54 5.36
C GLY A 238 -31.02 7.01 5.72
N GLU A 239 -29.98 6.22 5.44
CA GLU A 239 -28.59 6.60 5.70
C GLU A 239 -28.19 7.86 4.91
N HIS A 240 -27.45 8.75 5.57
CA HIS A 240 -26.90 9.96 4.96
C HIS A 240 -25.42 9.75 4.62
N VAL A 241 -25.09 9.77 3.33
CA VAL A 241 -23.72 9.55 2.84
C VAL A 241 -23.09 10.90 2.51
N GLU A 242 -21.96 11.21 3.14
CA GLU A 242 -21.25 12.46 2.89
C GLU A 242 -20.57 12.48 1.52
N ALA A 243 -20.80 13.53 0.75
CA ALA A 243 -20.31 13.67 -0.62
C ALA A 243 -19.74 15.07 -0.90
N GLU A 244 -18.65 15.12 -1.66
CA GLU A 244 -18.01 16.35 -2.12
C GLU A 244 -18.38 16.60 -3.60
N ILE A 245 -18.89 17.80 -3.91
CA ILE A 245 -19.29 18.16 -5.27
C ILE A 245 -18.07 18.12 -6.20
N GLY A 246 -18.21 17.49 -7.36
CA GLY A 246 -17.19 17.37 -8.39
C GLY A 246 -16.19 16.24 -8.20
N LYS A 247 -16.20 15.55 -7.05
CA LYS A 247 -15.37 14.36 -6.79
C LYS A 247 -16.14 13.06 -7.10
N PRO A 248 -15.42 11.97 -7.39
CA PRO A 248 -16.04 10.66 -7.52
C PRO A 248 -16.53 10.15 -6.16
N LEU A 249 -17.61 9.36 -6.16
CA LEU A 249 -18.17 8.74 -4.96
C LEU A 249 -18.53 7.28 -5.22
N GLU A 250 -18.13 6.40 -4.31
CA GLU A 250 -18.46 4.98 -4.34
C GLU A 250 -19.72 4.69 -3.52
N LEU A 251 -20.69 4.01 -4.14
CA LEU A 251 -21.91 3.54 -3.49
C LEU A 251 -21.85 2.02 -3.35
N ARG A 252 -21.93 1.52 -2.12
CA ARG A 252 -21.82 0.11 -1.79
C ARG A 252 -23.14 -0.45 -1.29
N CYS A 253 -23.60 -1.56 -1.86
CA CYS A 253 -24.75 -2.30 -1.37
C CYS A 253 -24.39 -3.76 -1.11
N SER A 254 -24.67 -4.24 0.10
CA SER A 254 -24.42 -5.60 0.57
C SER A 254 -25.73 -6.31 0.86
N VAL A 255 -25.98 -7.41 0.16
CA VAL A 255 -27.26 -8.12 0.17
C VAL A 255 -27.05 -9.61 0.37
N PHE A 256 -27.85 -10.21 1.27
CA PHE A 256 -27.97 -11.65 1.43
C PHE A 256 -29.18 -12.18 0.66
N PHE A 257 -28.93 -13.23 -0.12
CA PHE A 257 -29.94 -14.01 -0.81
C PHE A 257 -29.98 -15.41 -0.18
N GLY A 258 -31.16 -15.86 0.22
CA GLY A 258 -31.36 -17.27 0.55
C GLY A 258 -31.12 -18.16 -0.67
N PHE A 259 -30.88 -19.44 -0.45
CA PHE A 259 -30.71 -20.40 -1.52
C PHE A 259 -31.96 -20.44 -2.42
N GLU A 260 -31.78 -20.28 -3.72
CA GLU A 260 -32.81 -20.48 -4.74
C GLU A 260 -32.18 -21.19 -5.95
N ARG A 261 -32.87 -22.20 -6.48
CA ARG A 261 -32.37 -23.02 -7.58
C ARG A 261 -32.58 -22.40 -8.96
N THR A 262 -33.75 -21.82 -9.21
CA THR A 262 -34.19 -21.42 -10.56
C THR A 262 -34.15 -19.91 -10.80
N PHE A 263 -33.73 -19.13 -9.80
CA PHE A 263 -33.75 -17.68 -9.87
C PHE A 263 -32.34 -17.11 -9.72
N ASN A 264 -31.98 -16.23 -10.64
CA ASN A 264 -30.72 -15.49 -10.57
C ASN A 264 -30.96 -14.19 -9.79
N PRO A 265 -30.28 -13.97 -8.65
CA PRO A 265 -30.52 -12.81 -7.80
C PRO A 265 -30.23 -11.50 -8.55
N ILE A 266 -31.12 -10.53 -8.39
CA ILE A 266 -31.00 -9.21 -9.03
C ILE A 266 -30.62 -8.20 -7.97
N ILE A 267 -29.55 -7.44 -8.21
CA ILE A 267 -29.10 -6.34 -7.36
C ILE A 267 -28.75 -5.17 -8.27
N LYS A 268 -29.27 -3.99 -7.95
CA LYS A 268 -28.95 -2.77 -8.69
C LYS A 268 -29.10 -1.53 -7.85
N TRP A 269 -28.40 -0.50 -8.27
CA TRP A 269 -28.56 0.85 -7.75
C TRP A 269 -29.49 1.64 -8.67
N ILE A 270 -30.53 2.24 -8.08
CA ILE A 270 -31.47 3.10 -8.79
C ILE A 270 -31.33 4.50 -8.24
N LYS A 271 -31.06 5.47 -9.11
CA LYS A 271 -31.09 6.89 -8.80
C LYS A 271 -32.47 7.43 -9.13
N LEU A 272 -33.17 7.91 -8.12
CA LEU A 272 -34.46 8.57 -8.24
C LEU A 272 -34.24 10.08 -8.19
N HIS A 273 -34.57 10.73 -9.30
CA HIS A 273 -34.45 12.18 -9.44
C HIS A 273 -35.64 12.91 -8.79
N PRO A 274 -35.52 14.22 -8.52
CA PRO A 274 -36.61 15.02 -7.94
C PRO A 274 -37.87 15.08 -8.81
N ASP A 275 -37.73 14.92 -10.12
CA ASP A 275 -38.82 14.86 -11.11
C ASP A 275 -39.43 13.45 -11.23
N PHE A 276 -39.10 12.55 -10.31
CA PHE A 276 -39.52 11.15 -10.26
C PHE A 276 -39.01 10.28 -11.43
N THR A 277 -38.08 10.78 -12.24
CA THR A 277 -37.37 9.95 -13.22
C THR A 277 -36.41 8.99 -12.52
N LYS A 278 -36.21 7.80 -13.11
CA LYS A 278 -35.41 6.72 -12.54
C LYS A 278 -34.30 6.33 -13.50
N ASP A 279 -33.07 6.46 -13.03
CA ASP A 279 -31.88 6.02 -13.75
C ASP A 279 -31.26 4.81 -13.04
N GLU A 280 -30.92 3.77 -13.79
CA GLU A 280 -30.16 2.64 -13.28
C GLU A 280 -28.67 2.97 -13.35
N LEU A 281 -27.99 2.92 -12.20
CA LEU A 281 -26.56 3.19 -12.14
C LEU A 281 -25.78 2.03 -12.72
N ARG A 282 -24.76 2.35 -13.52
CA ARG A 282 -23.88 1.34 -14.11
C ARG A 282 -23.18 0.56 -13.00
N GLN A 283 -23.25 -0.75 -13.08
CA GLN A 283 -22.52 -1.65 -12.21
C GLN A 283 -21.02 -1.57 -12.53
N THR A 284 -20.20 -1.24 -11.53
CA THR A 284 -18.74 -1.17 -11.71
C THR A 284 -18.07 -2.45 -11.23
N HIS A 285 -18.55 -3.02 -10.13
CA HIS A 285 -17.97 -4.23 -9.56
C HIS A 285 -19.03 -5.06 -8.83
N LEU A 286 -18.98 -6.38 -9.05
CA LEU A 286 -19.72 -7.38 -8.27
C LEU A 286 -18.69 -8.28 -7.60
N GLU A 287 -18.62 -8.25 -6.27
CA GLU A 287 -17.80 -9.22 -5.56
C GLU A 287 -18.35 -10.64 -5.78
N ALA A 288 -17.45 -11.62 -5.92
CA ALA A 288 -17.83 -13.01 -6.02
C ALA A 288 -18.66 -13.42 -4.80
N PRO A 289 -19.79 -14.11 -4.99
CA PRO A 289 -20.69 -14.42 -3.89
C PRO A 289 -20.01 -15.33 -2.88
N LYS A 290 -20.03 -14.91 -1.61
CA LYS A 290 -19.62 -15.78 -0.51
C LYS A 290 -20.73 -16.79 -0.28
N LYS A 291 -20.48 -18.04 -0.68
CA LYS A 291 -21.45 -19.14 -0.56
C LYS A 291 -21.47 -19.68 0.87
N ASN A 292 -22.67 -19.74 1.44
CA ASN A 292 -22.98 -20.44 2.67
C ASN A 292 -24.07 -21.47 2.39
N ILE A 293 -24.22 -22.47 3.27
CA ILE A 293 -25.22 -23.55 3.14
C ILE A 293 -26.65 -22.98 3.05
N ARG A 294 -26.90 -21.81 3.66
CA ARG A 294 -28.22 -21.15 3.65
C ARG A 294 -28.45 -20.16 2.49
N GLY A 295 -27.41 -19.80 1.74
CA GLY A 295 -27.53 -18.73 0.74
C GLY A 295 -26.21 -18.06 0.36
N THR A 296 -26.28 -16.93 -0.33
CA THR A 296 -25.13 -16.17 -0.84
C THR A 296 -25.18 -14.72 -0.42
N VAL A 297 -24.03 -14.15 -0.08
CA VAL A 297 -23.87 -12.70 0.10
C VAL A 297 -23.26 -12.12 -1.16
N HIS A 298 -23.90 -11.10 -1.72
CA HIS A 298 -23.47 -10.36 -2.88
C HIS A 298 -23.22 -8.89 -2.51
N ILE A 299 -22.12 -8.32 -3.00
CA ILE A 299 -21.75 -6.93 -2.77
C ILE A 299 -21.65 -6.24 -4.13
N LEU A 300 -22.55 -5.27 -4.34
CA LEU A 300 -22.60 -4.43 -5.52
C LEU A 300 -22.00 -3.06 -5.19
N THR A 301 -20.97 -2.69 -5.96
CA THR A 301 -20.42 -1.34 -5.94
C THR A 301 -20.77 -0.62 -7.25
N SER A 302 -21.18 0.64 -7.14
CA SER A 302 -21.37 1.57 -8.25
C SER A 302 -20.61 2.86 -7.99
N MET A 303 -19.89 3.36 -9.00
CA MET A 303 -19.16 4.62 -8.92
C MET A 303 -19.93 5.74 -9.61
N LEU A 304 -20.05 6.87 -8.93
CA LEU A 304 -20.40 8.15 -9.54
C LEU A 304 -19.09 8.84 -9.94
N ASP A 305 -18.91 9.15 -11.23
CA ASP A 305 -17.67 9.78 -11.72
C ASP A 305 -17.45 11.17 -11.11
N LYS A 306 -18.53 11.95 -10.99
CA LYS A 306 -18.55 13.28 -10.39
C LYS A 306 -19.89 13.52 -9.70
N VAL A 307 -19.87 13.84 -8.42
CA VAL A 307 -21.07 14.23 -7.68
C VAL A 307 -21.53 15.62 -8.11
N THR A 308 -22.76 15.74 -8.59
CA THR A 308 -23.39 17.00 -9.01
C THR A 308 -24.37 17.52 -7.97
N LEU A 309 -24.84 18.77 -8.14
CA LEU A 309 -25.89 19.32 -7.29
C LEU A 309 -27.23 18.58 -7.44
N ASN A 310 -27.49 18.01 -8.63
CA ASN A 310 -28.67 17.19 -8.87
C ASN A 310 -28.58 15.87 -8.07
N ASP A 311 -27.38 15.29 -7.95
CA ASP A 311 -27.16 14.07 -7.17
C ASP A 311 -27.46 14.27 -5.68
N LEU A 312 -27.14 15.44 -5.11
CA LEU A 312 -27.46 15.78 -3.72
C LEU A 312 -28.97 15.86 -3.44
N ASN A 313 -29.75 16.28 -4.44
CA ASN A 313 -31.21 16.33 -4.34
C ASN A 313 -31.89 15.01 -4.76
N SER A 314 -31.11 14.10 -5.37
CA SER A 314 -31.59 12.78 -5.79
C SER A 314 -31.56 11.80 -4.62
N THR A 315 -32.36 10.76 -4.74
CA THR A 315 -32.43 9.67 -3.76
C THR A 315 -31.85 8.41 -4.40
N PHE A 316 -30.91 7.76 -3.72
CA PHE A 316 -30.29 6.53 -4.22
C PHE A 316 -30.90 5.33 -3.51
N ILE A 317 -31.28 4.32 -4.28
CA ILE A 317 -32.01 3.16 -3.79
C ILE A 317 -31.21 1.93 -4.15
N CYS A 318 -30.75 1.18 -3.15
CA CYS A 318 -30.30 -0.18 -3.41
C CYS A 318 -31.53 -1.08 -3.52
N TYR A 319 -31.66 -1.74 -4.66
CA TYR A 319 -32.75 -2.65 -4.99
C TYR A 319 -32.22 -4.08 -5.07
N ALA A 320 -32.87 -4.99 -4.35
CA ALA A 320 -32.60 -6.42 -4.41
C ALA A 320 -33.89 -7.20 -4.66
N GLN A 321 -33.82 -8.24 -5.51
CA GLN A 321 -34.96 -9.09 -5.83
C GLN A 321 -34.57 -10.56 -5.99
N ASN A 322 -35.40 -11.42 -5.41
CA ASN A 322 -35.39 -12.87 -5.59
C ASN A 322 -36.75 -13.36 -6.12
N SER A 323 -36.98 -14.69 -6.17
CA SER A 323 -38.26 -15.23 -6.64
C SER A 323 -39.44 -14.92 -5.70
N VAL A 324 -39.16 -14.77 -4.40
CA VAL A 324 -40.16 -14.47 -3.35
C VAL A 324 -40.61 -13.01 -3.39
N GLY A 325 -39.70 -12.07 -3.69
CA GLY A 325 -40.04 -10.66 -3.78
C GLY A 325 -38.83 -9.74 -3.82
N ASN A 326 -39.08 -8.45 -3.55
CA ASN A 326 -38.06 -7.41 -3.55
C ASN A 326 -37.90 -6.75 -2.18
N THR A 327 -36.72 -6.16 -1.96
CA THR A 327 -36.39 -5.35 -0.79
C THR A 327 -35.55 -4.17 -1.24
N THR A 328 -35.78 -3.01 -0.62
CA THR A 328 -35.08 -1.77 -0.96
C THR A 328 -34.55 -1.07 0.29
N LYS A 329 -33.41 -0.41 0.15
CA LYS A 329 -32.85 0.50 1.15
C LYS A 329 -32.50 1.82 0.47
N VAL A 330 -32.85 2.91 1.12
CA VAL A 330 -32.74 4.25 0.56
C VAL A 330 -31.62 5.02 1.26
N ILE A 331 -30.80 5.73 0.49
CA ILE A 331 -29.79 6.66 1.01
C ILE A 331 -29.94 8.04 0.38
N LYS A 332 -29.48 9.06 1.11
CA LYS A 332 -29.39 10.44 0.61
C LYS A 332 -27.97 10.95 0.73
N LEU A 333 -27.51 11.65 -0.31
CA LEU A 333 -26.22 12.30 -0.27
C LEU A 333 -26.33 13.63 0.48
N VAL A 334 -25.40 13.88 1.39
CA VAL A 334 -25.29 15.15 2.11
C VAL A 334 -23.95 15.80 1.79
N LYS A 335 -23.96 17.12 1.63
CA LYS A 335 -22.72 17.85 1.31
C LYS A 335 -21.76 17.73 2.49
N LYS A 336 -20.58 17.17 2.24
CA LYS A 336 -19.52 17.10 3.24
C LYS A 336 -19.13 18.52 3.64
N LYS A 337 -19.21 18.82 4.94
CA LYS A 337 -18.73 20.10 5.46
C LYS A 337 -17.21 20.10 5.33
N ALA A 338 -16.65 21.12 4.70
CA ALA A 338 -15.20 21.31 4.73
C ALA A 338 -14.78 21.44 6.20
N ASP A 339 -13.65 20.83 6.57
CA ASP A 339 -13.02 21.01 7.88
C ASP A 339 -12.46 22.45 8.00
N ILE A 340 -13.37 23.42 8.04
CA ILE A 340 -13.10 24.84 8.27
C ILE A 340 -12.32 24.98 9.59
N VAL A 341 -12.56 24.07 10.54
CA VAL A 341 -11.84 23.97 11.81
C VAL A 341 -10.33 23.83 11.61
N CYS A 342 -9.88 22.92 10.73
CA CYS A 342 -8.45 22.75 10.45
C CYS A 342 -7.83 24.00 9.80
N LEU A 343 -8.53 24.64 8.85
CA LEU A 343 -8.06 25.87 8.22
C LEU A 343 -7.95 27.03 9.23
N VAL A 344 -8.90 27.15 10.15
CA VAL A 344 -8.87 28.16 11.22
C VAL A 344 -7.71 27.89 12.18
N TYR A 345 -7.46 26.63 12.58
CA TYR A 345 -6.30 26.30 13.41
C TYR A 345 -4.97 26.62 12.73
N ILE A 346 -4.83 26.32 11.43
CA ILE A 346 -3.62 26.65 10.66
C ILE A 346 -3.43 28.17 10.57
N LEU A 347 -4.51 28.93 10.32
CA LEU A 347 -4.46 30.38 10.26
C LEU A 347 -4.06 31.00 11.62
N CYS A 348 -4.69 30.57 12.71
CA CYS A 348 -4.35 31.03 14.05
C CYS A 348 -2.89 30.67 14.43
N GLY A 349 -2.45 29.44 14.11
CA GLY A 349 -1.08 29.01 14.35
C GLY A 349 -0.05 29.86 13.62
N SER A 350 -0.29 30.19 12.35
CA SER A 350 0.62 31.02 11.57
C SER A 350 0.71 32.46 12.09
N VAL A 351 -0.40 33.06 12.55
CA VAL A 351 -0.41 34.42 13.15
C VAL A 351 0.39 34.46 14.45
N VAL A 352 0.22 33.47 15.33
CA VAL A 352 0.98 33.39 16.60
C VAL A 352 2.48 33.25 16.34
N LEU A 353 2.87 32.40 15.36
CA LEU A 353 4.28 32.26 14.97
C LEU A 353 4.87 33.56 14.43
N LEU A 354 4.13 34.29 13.59
CA LEU A 354 4.56 35.59 13.08
C LEU A 354 4.75 36.61 14.21
N LEU A 355 3.82 36.68 15.17
CA LEU A 355 3.95 37.56 16.34
C LEU A 355 5.17 37.22 17.19
N MET A 356 5.42 35.93 17.43
CA MET A 356 6.61 35.48 18.17
C MET A 356 7.90 35.84 17.45
N MET A 357 7.94 35.73 16.12
CA MET A 357 9.10 36.14 15.31
C MET A 357 9.33 37.66 15.35
N LEU A 358 8.26 38.47 15.28
CA LEU A 358 8.35 39.93 15.40
C LEU A 358 8.83 40.36 16.79
N VAL A 359 8.29 39.78 17.86
CA VAL A 359 8.75 40.05 19.23
C VAL A 359 10.19 39.58 19.43
N GLY A 360 10.52 38.38 18.95
CA GLY A 360 11.88 37.83 19.04
C GLY A 360 12.90 38.69 18.31
N SER A 361 12.62 39.09 17.07
CA SER A 361 13.48 40.01 16.30
C SER A 361 13.62 41.38 16.97
N GLY A 362 12.53 41.94 17.53
CA GLY A 362 12.58 43.18 18.30
C GLY A 362 13.48 43.07 19.55
N LEU A 363 13.38 41.96 20.29
CA LEU A 363 14.24 41.69 21.44
C LEU A 363 15.71 41.54 21.04
N ILE A 364 16.00 40.83 19.95
CA ILE A 364 17.35 40.68 19.40
C ILE A 364 17.91 42.05 19.01
N TYR A 365 17.13 42.88 18.32
CA TYR A 365 17.56 44.22 17.92
C TYR A 365 17.82 45.13 19.13
N LEU A 366 16.98 45.10 20.16
CA LEU A 366 17.17 45.95 21.34
C LEU A 366 18.36 45.51 22.22
N ARG A 367 18.69 44.21 22.22
CA ARG A 367 19.70 43.60 23.10
C ARG A 367 20.93 43.07 22.35
N TRP A 368 21.14 43.47 21.10
CA TRP A 368 22.20 42.93 20.24
C TRP A 368 23.60 43.01 20.85
N ILE A 369 23.95 44.11 21.54
CA ILE A 369 25.27 44.25 22.21
C ILE A 369 25.44 43.21 23.32
N GLU A 370 24.38 42.95 24.10
CA GLU A 370 24.42 41.96 25.19
C GLU A 370 24.51 40.54 24.63
N LEU A 371 23.76 40.24 23.56
CA LEU A 371 23.83 38.95 22.87
C LEU A 371 25.21 38.70 22.26
N VAL A 372 25.81 39.70 21.62
CA VAL A 372 27.16 39.58 21.04
C VAL A 372 28.21 39.41 22.14
N LEU A 373 28.11 40.15 23.25
CA LEU A 373 29.02 40.00 24.38
C LEU A 373 28.88 38.63 25.05
N LEU A 374 27.65 38.10 25.19
CA LEU A 374 27.38 36.77 25.72
C LEU A 374 27.94 35.68 24.79
N TYR A 375 27.69 35.81 23.48
CA TYR A 375 28.23 34.92 22.46
C TYR A 375 29.76 34.91 22.46
N ARG A 376 30.40 36.08 22.56
CA ARG A 376 31.86 36.20 22.68
C ARG A 376 32.38 35.48 23.92
N ASN A 377 31.71 35.62 25.06
CA ASN A 377 32.13 34.95 26.30
C ASN A 377 32.04 33.42 26.23
N TYR A 378 30.99 32.89 25.57
CA TYR A 378 30.77 31.44 25.48
C TYR A 378 31.57 30.77 24.35
N MET A 379 31.55 31.33 23.14
CA MET A 379 32.09 30.67 21.93
C MET A 379 33.45 31.19 21.46
N SER A 380 33.87 32.42 21.80
CA SER A 380 35.08 33.00 21.23
C SER A 380 36.34 32.52 21.99
N LYS A 381 37.44 32.33 21.25
CA LYS A 381 38.76 32.06 21.84
C LYS A 381 39.29 33.35 22.47
N ASP A 382 39.95 33.22 23.61
CA ASP A 382 40.54 34.36 24.30
C ASP A 382 41.68 34.94 23.45
N GLU A 383 41.58 36.22 23.07
CA GLU A 383 42.59 36.92 22.28
C GLU A 383 43.87 37.17 23.08
N THR A 384 43.82 37.02 24.41
CA THR A 384 44.94 37.33 25.33
C THR A 384 45.88 36.15 25.59
N LEU A 385 45.58 34.98 25.02
CA LEU A 385 46.38 33.77 25.18
C LEU A 385 47.31 33.57 23.98
N GLY A 386 48.61 33.83 24.19
CA GLY A 386 49.66 33.48 23.24
C GLY A 386 50.07 34.57 22.24
N ASP A 387 49.53 35.79 22.37
CA ASP A 387 50.10 36.98 21.75
C ASP A 387 51.12 37.61 22.72
N ASP A 388 52.32 37.91 22.25
CA ASP A 388 53.45 38.45 23.04
C ASP A 388 53.23 39.92 23.47
N LYS A 389 52.00 40.26 23.89
CA LYS A 389 51.51 41.58 24.27
C LYS A 389 51.23 41.64 25.77
N ASP A 390 51.81 42.62 26.44
CA ASP A 390 51.75 42.74 27.90
C ASP A 390 50.52 43.47 28.42
N PHE A 391 49.84 44.25 27.56
CA PHE A 391 48.73 45.12 27.95
C PHE A 391 47.50 44.94 27.05
N ASP A 392 46.32 44.95 27.67
CA ASP A 392 45.04 44.86 26.97
C ASP A 392 44.67 46.19 26.28
N ALA A 393 45.05 47.32 26.89
CA ALA A 393 44.93 48.63 26.25
C ALA A 393 45.96 49.65 26.80
N PHE A 394 46.53 50.47 25.92
CA PHE A 394 47.24 51.70 26.27
C PHE A 394 46.25 52.85 26.44
N VAL A 395 46.41 53.71 27.45
CA VAL A 395 45.51 54.84 27.72
C VAL A 395 46.26 56.15 27.53
N SER A 396 45.79 57.00 26.62
CA SER A 396 46.30 58.36 26.42
C SER A 396 45.23 59.38 26.82
N TYR A 397 45.63 60.39 27.59
CA TYR A 397 44.77 61.43 28.17
C TYR A 397 45.53 62.75 28.30
N ALA A 398 44.82 63.85 28.56
CA ALA A 398 45.45 65.17 28.68
C ALA A 398 46.21 65.29 30.02
N LYS A 399 47.54 65.43 29.95
CA LYS A 399 48.37 65.62 31.14
C LYS A 399 48.29 67.07 31.64
N GLN A 400 48.43 67.26 32.94
CA GLN A 400 48.49 68.58 33.55
C GLN A 400 49.79 69.29 33.12
N ASN A 401 49.67 70.39 32.37
CA ASN A 401 50.79 71.29 32.14
C ASN A 401 50.98 72.17 33.37
N CYS A 402 52.19 72.26 33.89
CA CYS A 402 52.51 73.09 35.07
C CYS A 402 52.55 74.61 34.80
N ASP A 403 52.34 75.06 33.56
CA ASP A 403 52.67 76.43 33.13
C ASP A 403 51.49 77.28 32.57
N SER A 404 50.23 77.05 32.97
CA SER A 404 49.15 77.97 32.54
C SER A 404 47.96 78.10 33.50
N ASP A 405 47.78 79.33 33.99
CA ASP A 405 46.63 80.08 34.53
C ASP A 405 45.37 79.34 35.04
N GLU A 406 44.92 79.80 36.22
CA GLU A 406 44.04 79.19 37.23
C GLU A 406 42.53 79.08 36.90
N GLU A 407 42.05 79.24 35.66
CA GLU A 407 40.60 79.34 35.40
C GLU A 407 39.88 78.04 34.98
N PHE A 408 40.59 76.92 34.77
CA PHE A 408 40.01 75.64 34.28
C PHE A 408 40.15 74.45 35.27
N ILE A 409 40.27 74.71 36.57
CA ILE A 409 40.68 73.69 37.57
C ILE A 409 39.63 72.56 37.76
N GLU A 410 38.33 72.84 37.67
CA GLU A 410 37.28 71.81 37.89
C GLU A 410 37.24 70.74 36.79
N ASP A 411 37.29 71.13 35.51
CA ASP A 411 37.32 70.15 34.42
C ASP A 411 38.69 69.44 34.30
N THR A 412 39.76 70.10 34.79
CA THR A 412 41.12 69.53 34.89
C THR A 412 41.17 68.29 35.76
N TYR A 413 40.68 68.40 37.00
CA TYR A 413 40.70 67.30 37.97
C TYR A 413 39.84 66.12 37.49
N ASN A 414 38.78 66.39 36.74
CA ASN A 414 37.81 65.39 36.31
C ASN A 414 38.31 64.46 35.19
N GLU A 415 39.06 64.97 34.20
CA GLU A 415 39.57 64.14 33.09
C GLU A 415 40.69 63.19 33.55
N GLU A 416 41.65 63.71 34.32
CA GLU A 416 42.75 62.93 34.86
C GLU A 416 42.23 61.84 35.82
N ILE A 417 41.29 62.16 36.70
CA ILE A 417 40.64 61.16 37.57
C ILE A 417 39.87 60.13 36.78
N PHE A 418 39.21 60.55 35.70
CA PHE A 418 38.51 59.61 34.83
C PHE A 418 39.49 58.60 34.22
N ALA A 419 40.60 59.06 33.64
CA ALA A 419 41.60 58.20 33.01
C ALA A 419 42.38 57.33 34.02
N THR A 420 42.73 57.88 35.18
CA THR A 420 43.63 57.22 36.16
C THR A 420 42.90 56.42 37.25
N ARG A 421 41.64 56.75 37.56
CA ARG A 421 40.86 56.08 38.62
C ARG A 421 39.58 55.42 38.11
N VAL A 422 38.74 56.14 37.38
CA VAL A 422 37.42 55.62 36.96
C VAL A 422 37.58 54.52 35.92
N LEU A 423 38.38 54.75 34.88
CA LEU A 423 38.62 53.82 33.78
C LEU A 423 39.27 52.50 34.29
N PRO A 424 40.33 52.52 35.13
CA PRO A 424 40.88 51.32 35.73
C PRO A 424 39.91 50.60 36.69
N SER A 425 39.14 51.33 37.50
CA SER A 425 38.20 50.71 38.46
C SER A 425 37.12 49.85 37.81
N VAL A 426 36.78 50.14 36.54
CA VAL A 426 35.80 49.36 35.77
C VAL A 426 36.50 48.33 34.89
N LEU A 427 37.47 48.72 34.08
CA LEU A 427 38.11 47.80 33.13
C LEU A 427 39.03 46.79 33.81
N GLU A 428 39.84 47.21 34.79
CA GLU A 428 40.76 46.31 35.53
C GLU A 428 40.00 45.55 36.62
N SER A 429 39.29 46.25 37.52
CA SER A 429 38.68 45.57 38.68
C SER A 429 37.41 44.77 38.35
N THR A 430 36.61 45.18 37.35
CA THR A 430 35.33 44.52 37.04
C THR A 430 35.42 43.58 35.84
N TYR A 431 36.22 43.93 34.82
CA TYR A 431 36.38 43.14 33.59
C TYR A 431 37.75 42.47 33.45
N ASN A 432 38.63 42.59 34.45
CA ASN A 432 39.95 41.95 34.51
C ASN A 432 40.88 42.29 33.33
N TYR A 433 40.74 43.46 32.70
CA TYR A 433 41.69 43.94 31.69
C TYR A 433 42.94 44.51 32.35
N LYS A 434 44.07 44.50 31.64
CA LYS A 434 45.32 45.14 32.08
C LYS A 434 45.58 46.40 31.26
N LEU A 435 45.40 47.58 31.85
CA LEU A 435 45.65 48.86 31.17
C LEU A 435 47.10 49.28 31.37
N CYS A 436 47.66 49.99 30.37
CA CYS A 436 48.92 50.70 30.49
C CYS A 436 48.63 52.20 30.58
N ILE A 437 48.96 52.80 31.72
CA ILE A 437 48.92 54.24 31.94
C ILE A 437 50.36 54.70 32.09
N LEU A 438 50.76 55.67 31.26
CA LEU A 438 52.17 56.01 31.09
C LEU A 438 52.85 56.42 32.42
N GLU A 439 52.17 57.22 33.23
CA GLU A 439 52.65 57.76 34.50
C GLU A 439 52.74 56.71 35.61
N ARG A 440 52.01 55.58 35.47
CA ARG A 440 51.95 54.51 36.47
C ARG A 440 52.88 53.35 36.13
N ASP A 441 52.90 52.96 34.87
CA ASP A 441 53.41 51.65 34.45
C ASP A 441 54.79 51.73 33.76
N ILE A 442 55.35 52.93 33.58
CA ILE A 442 56.63 53.16 32.88
C ILE A 442 57.57 53.98 33.75
N LEU A 443 58.83 53.54 33.81
CA LEU A 443 59.87 54.22 34.58
C LEU A 443 60.42 55.42 33.78
N PRO A 444 60.56 56.60 34.39
CA PRO A 444 61.15 57.77 33.72
C PRO A 444 62.65 57.54 33.47
N GLY A 445 63.15 57.90 32.26
CA GLY A 445 64.58 57.84 31.93
C GLY A 445 64.96 57.39 30.51
N GLY A 446 64.00 56.93 29.70
CA GLY A 446 64.21 56.53 28.29
C GLY A 446 63.90 57.63 27.27
N ALA A 447 64.05 57.31 25.98
CA ALA A 447 63.68 58.20 24.88
C ALA A 447 62.15 58.20 24.71
N TYR A 448 61.50 59.25 25.22
CA TYR A 448 60.03 59.40 25.30
C TYR A 448 59.28 58.95 24.05
N VAL A 449 59.76 59.34 22.86
CA VAL A 449 59.10 59.02 21.57
C VAL A 449 59.16 57.52 21.24
N GLU A 450 60.31 56.89 21.45
CA GLU A 450 60.54 55.47 21.12
C GLU A 450 59.81 54.56 22.11
N ASP A 451 59.77 54.96 23.39
CA ASP A 451 59.08 54.21 24.45
C ASP A 451 57.57 54.19 24.24
N ILE A 452 56.96 55.32 23.86
CA ILE A 452 55.53 55.39 23.54
C ILE A 452 55.16 54.44 22.40
N VAL A 453 55.91 54.48 21.30
CA VAL A 453 55.67 53.60 20.14
C VAL A 453 55.82 52.13 20.54
N LYS A 454 56.87 51.80 21.30
CA LYS A 454 57.12 50.43 21.78
C LYS A 454 55.97 49.91 22.65
N ILE A 455 55.39 50.76 23.49
CA ILE A 455 54.34 50.37 24.45
C ILE A 455 52.98 50.28 23.79
N ILE A 456 52.70 51.18 22.85
CA ILE A 456 51.56 51.06 21.95
C ILE A 456 51.65 49.71 21.24
N LYS A 457 52.81 49.33 20.66
CA LYS A 457 53.02 48.01 20.03
C LYS A 457 52.89 46.82 20.97
N ARG A 458 53.17 46.97 22.27
CA ARG A 458 52.95 45.94 23.30
C ARG A 458 51.51 45.89 23.83
N SER A 459 50.62 46.74 23.30
CA SER A 459 49.21 46.83 23.71
C SER A 459 48.28 46.33 22.61
N ARG A 460 47.21 45.62 22.99
CA ARG A 460 46.21 45.10 22.03
C ARG A 460 45.26 46.18 21.50
N ARG A 461 45.02 47.22 22.30
CA ARG A 461 44.17 48.37 21.98
C ARG A 461 44.85 49.66 22.44
N ALA A 462 44.42 50.79 21.89
CA ALA A 462 44.76 52.11 22.42
C ALA A 462 43.49 52.93 22.64
N ILE A 463 43.27 53.33 23.89
CA ILE A 463 42.16 54.17 24.34
C ILE A 463 42.65 55.60 24.39
N VAL A 464 41.97 56.48 23.68
CA VAL A 464 42.28 57.92 23.66
C VAL A 464 41.11 58.68 24.27
N VAL A 465 41.38 59.36 25.38
CA VAL A 465 40.41 60.22 26.06
C VAL A 465 40.48 61.61 25.44
N LEU A 466 39.45 61.94 24.66
CA LEU A 466 39.37 63.19 23.91
C LEU A 466 38.68 64.28 24.73
N SER A 467 39.36 65.41 24.86
CA SER A 467 38.85 66.66 25.42
C SER A 467 39.44 67.84 24.66
N GLN A 468 38.94 69.06 24.91
CA GLN A 468 39.52 70.27 24.34
C GLN A 468 41.01 70.43 24.72
N ARG A 469 41.38 69.92 25.90
CA ARG A 469 42.75 69.99 26.42
C ARG A 469 43.63 68.95 25.75
N TYR A 470 43.13 67.73 25.57
CA TYR A 470 43.86 66.67 24.88
C TYR A 470 44.34 67.12 23.49
N ILE A 471 43.42 67.70 22.71
CA ILE A 471 43.67 68.16 21.34
C ILE A 471 44.68 69.32 21.28
N ASN A 472 44.72 70.17 22.31
CA ASN A 472 45.66 71.29 22.41
C ASN A 472 46.97 70.92 23.13
N SER A 473 47.07 69.71 23.69
CA SER A 473 48.21 69.27 24.50
C SER A 473 49.27 68.54 23.65
N PRO A 474 50.52 68.44 24.14
CA PRO A 474 51.55 67.60 23.51
C PRO A 474 51.16 66.12 23.38
N SER A 475 50.18 65.64 24.16
CA SER A 475 49.64 64.27 24.12
C SER A 475 49.04 63.90 22.76
N ILE A 476 48.76 64.89 21.89
CA ILE A 476 48.35 64.63 20.50
C ILE A 476 49.38 63.80 19.72
N PHE A 477 50.65 63.88 20.09
CA PHE A 477 51.71 63.05 19.53
C PHE A 477 51.48 61.56 19.82
N GLU A 478 51.01 61.21 21.02
CA GLU A 478 50.68 59.84 21.39
C GLU A 478 49.52 59.31 20.54
N PHE A 479 48.53 60.16 20.24
CA PHE A 479 47.45 59.79 19.32
C PHE A 479 47.97 59.54 17.91
N GLN A 480 48.84 60.41 17.40
CA GLN A 480 49.43 60.26 16.07
C GLN A 480 50.28 58.98 15.97
N ALA A 481 51.05 58.66 17.02
CA ALA A 481 51.80 57.41 17.13
C ALA A 481 50.85 56.20 17.12
N ALA A 482 49.74 56.27 17.86
CA ALA A 482 48.75 55.20 17.90
C ALA A 482 48.02 54.99 16.55
N ILE A 483 47.71 56.07 15.82
CA ILE A 483 47.17 56.00 14.45
C ILE A 483 48.19 55.35 13.51
N THR A 484 49.45 55.72 13.62
CA THR A 484 50.52 55.15 12.79
C THR A 484 50.65 53.65 13.03
N CYS A 485 50.65 53.21 14.30
CA CYS A 485 50.68 51.80 14.65
C CYS A 485 49.41 51.02 14.22
N THR A 486 48.29 51.71 13.99
CA THR A 486 47.06 51.10 13.43
C THR A 486 47.21 50.77 11.95
N LEU A 487 48.15 51.41 11.25
CA LEU A 487 48.39 51.24 9.81
C LEU A 487 49.53 50.24 9.51
N GLU A 488 50.16 49.67 10.54
CA GLU A 488 51.23 48.67 10.41
C GLU A 488 50.67 47.22 10.23
N GLU A 489 51.56 46.25 10.00
CA GLU A 489 51.20 44.84 9.74
C GLU A 489 50.48 44.15 10.92
N GLU A 490 50.75 44.56 12.16
CA GLU A 490 49.99 44.17 13.36
C GLU A 490 49.13 45.35 13.85
N PRO A 491 47.94 45.57 13.27
CA PRO A 491 47.17 46.78 13.53
C PRO A 491 46.52 46.75 14.92
N ILE A 492 46.85 47.74 15.73
CA ILE A 492 46.17 48.00 17.01
C ILE A 492 44.83 48.66 16.73
N LYS A 493 43.77 48.27 17.46
CA LYS A 493 42.48 48.96 17.32
C LYS A 493 42.38 50.13 18.29
N LEU A 494 41.99 51.29 17.76
CA LEU A 494 41.78 52.52 18.51
C LEU A 494 40.36 52.61 19.07
N ILE A 495 40.24 53.10 20.29
CA ILE A 495 38.98 53.38 20.98
C ILE A 495 39.00 54.85 21.40
N LEU A 496 38.14 55.66 20.78
CA LEU A 496 38.01 57.06 21.12
C LEU A 496 36.93 57.25 22.17
N ILE A 497 37.25 57.92 23.27
CA ILE A 497 36.30 58.29 24.31
C ILE A 497 36.18 59.80 24.31
N GLU A 498 35.03 60.33 23.91
CA GLU A 498 34.76 61.76 24.02
C GLU A 498 34.36 62.08 25.47
N PHE A 499 35.28 62.68 26.22
CA PHE A 499 35.07 63.04 27.62
C PHE A 499 34.28 64.35 27.76
N SER A 500 34.58 65.32 26.90
CA SER A 500 33.92 66.62 26.80
C SER A 500 33.91 67.09 25.34
N PRO A 501 32.87 67.80 24.88
CA PRO A 501 32.84 68.33 23.52
C PRO A 501 34.04 69.27 23.29
N PHE A 502 34.66 69.17 22.12
CA PHE A 502 35.83 69.97 21.75
C PHE A 502 35.66 70.53 20.34
N LYS A 503 36.34 71.65 20.07
CA LYS A 503 36.46 72.26 18.76
C LYS A 503 37.77 71.82 18.13
N GLU A 504 37.71 71.34 16.89
CA GLU A 504 38.89 70.96 16.11
C GLU A 504 39.71 72.22 15.74
N PRO A 505 40.94 72.38 16.22
CA PRO A 505 41.78 73.50 15.82
C PRO A 505 42.24 73.32 14.37
N GLU A 506 42.41 74.44 13.65
CA GLU A 506 42.87 74.41 12.26
C GLU A 506 44.26 73.77 12.12
N SER A 507 45.12 73.93 13.13
CA SER A 507 46.49 73.40 13.23
C SER A 507 46.58 71.89 13.46
N LEU A 508 45.47 71.17 13.61
CA LEU A 508 45.48 69.72 13.88
C LEU A 508 46.01 68.92 12.66
N PRO A 509 46.90 67.93 12.84
CA PRO A 509 47.42 67.14 11.73
C PRO A 509 46.32 66.46 10.91
N GLN A 510 46.45 66.44 9.58
CA GLN A 510 45.43 65.87 8.68
C GLN A 510 45.14 64.39 8.96
N VAL A 511 46.15 63.63 9.37
CA VAL A 511 46.02 62.21 9.74
C VAL A 511 45.07 62.04 10.93
N VAL A 512 45.18 62.94 11.92
CA VAL A 512 44.33 62.97 13.11
C VAL A 512 42.89 63.37 12.75
N LYS A 513 42.69 64.41 11.91
CA LYS A 513 41.35 64.83 11.43
C LYS A 513 40.63 63.69 10.70
N LYS A 514 41.34 62.93 9.87
CA LYS A 514 40.80 61.75 9.20
C LYS A 514 40.47 60.62 10.18
N ALA A 515 41.32 60.40 11.19
CA ALA A 515 41.06 59.38 12.20
C ALA A 515 39.83 59.71 13.07
N LEU A 516 39.66 60.98 13.49
CA LEU A 516 38.50 61.43 14.27
C LEU A 516 37.17 61.25 13.52
N SER A 517 37.16 61.42 12.20
CA SER A 517 35.95 61.24 11.38
C SER A 517 35.64 59.78 11.03
N ALA A 518 36.65 58.90 11.02
CA ALA A 518 36.47 57.50 10.62
C ALA A 518 36.35 56.50 11.78
N LEU A 519 36.90 56.83 12.96
CA LEU A 519 36.94 55.91 14.10
C LEU A 519 35.66 55.98 14.96
N PRO A 520 35.24 54.86 15.56
CA PRO A 520 34.09 54.84 16.45
C PRO A 520 34.39 55.58 17.76
N THR A 521 33.64 56.65 18.02
CA THR A 521 33.75 57.45 19.26
C THR A 521 32.65 57.11 20.24
N VAL A 522 33.03 56.87 21.50
CA VAL A 522 32.12 56.58 22.61
C VAL A 522 32.01 57.81 23.50
N VAL A 523 30.82 58.44 23.52
CA VAL A 523 30.57 59.65 24.31
C VAL A 523 30.39 59.31 25.79
N TRP A 524 31.19 59.94 26.66
CA TRP A 524 31.03 59.90 28.10
C TRP A 524 29.94 60.88 28.56
N ASN A 525 29.09 60.45 29.49
CA ASN A 525 28.07 61.33 30.08
C ASN A 525 28.17 61.21 31.60
N LYS A 526 28.26 62.35 32.31
CA LYS A 526 28.43 62.44 33.77
C LYS A 526 27.31 61.72 34.56
N SER A 527 26.15 61.45 33.95
CA SER A 527 25.06 60.64 34.54
C SER A 527 25.27 59.13 34.52
N ASN A 528 26.37 58.62 33.92
CA ASN A 528 26.62 57.19 33.68
C ASN A 528 27.62 56.53 34.65
N SER A 529 27.84 57.09 35.84
CA SER A 529 28.81 56.59 36.84
C SER A 529 28.52 55.18 37.38
N SER A 530 27.40 54.55 37.02
CA SER A 530 27.12 53.14 37.38
C SER A 530 27.83 52.16 36.44
N LYS A 531 28.29 51.03 36.98
CA LYS A 531 29.15 50.05 36.29
C LYS A 531 28.47 49.29 35.12
N ASN A 532 27.16 49.44 34.92
CA ASN A 532 26.36 48.66 33.95
C ASN A 532 25.60 49.52 32.93
N THR A 533 26.13 50.70 32.61
CA THR A 533 25.54 51.60 31.60
C THR A 533 25.82 51.15 30.16
N LYS A 534 25.04 51.69 29.22
CA LYS A 534 25.26 51.49 27.77
C LYS A 534 26.68 51.90 27.34
N PHE A 535 27.29 52.86 28.05
CA PHE A 535 28.67 53.31 27.82
C PHE A 535 29.69 52.17 28.00
N TRP A 536 29.73 51.56 29.19
CA TRP A 536 30.70 50.49 29.49
C TRP A 536 30.52 49.25 28.60
N LYS A 537 29.27 48.94 28.21
CA LYS A 537 28.98 47.86 27.24
C LYS A 537 29.55 48.16 25.85
N LYS A 538 29.48 49.41 25.39
CA LYS A 538 30.10 49.85 24.12
C LYS A 538 31.63 49.83 24.22
N VAL A 539 32.22 50.33 25.31
CA VAL A 539 33.67 50.25 25.53
C VAL A 539 34.14 48.79 25.53
N ARG A 540 33.44 47.90 26.24
CA ARG A 540 33.74 46.46 26.28
C ARG A 540 33.58 45.79 24.90
N TYR A 541 32.63 46.23 24.08
CA TYR A 541 32.47 45.73 22.71
C TYR A 541 33.75 45.98 21.88
N HIS A 542 34.44 47.10 22.08
CA HIS A 542 35.68 47.42 21.36
C HIS A 542 36.96 46.86 22.01
N MET A 543 36.92 46.47 23.29
CA MET A 543 38.01 45.81 24.00
C MET A 543 38.32 44.39 23.47
N PRO A 544 39.53 43.84 23.72
CA PRO A 544 39.89 42.49 23.31
C PRO A 544 38.97 41.45 23.96
N VAL A 545 38.76 40.34 23.25
CA VAL A 545 37.99 39.21 23.80
C VAL A 545 38.79 38.61 24.95
N LYS A 546 38.24 38.65 26.16
CA LYS A 546 38.82 38.00 27.35
C LYS A 546 37.76 37.14 28.02
N LYS A 547 38.09 35.88 28.31
CA LYS A 547 37.18 34.99 29.04
C LYS A 547 37.22 35.35 30.52
N ASN A 548 36.06 35.64 31.08
CA ASN A 548 35.95 35.87 32.52
C ASN A 548 36.01 34.53 33.25
N LEU A 549 37.16 34.20 33.84
CA LEU A 549 37.35 33.02 34.72
C LEU A 549 36.46 33.02 35.98
N SER A 550 35.76 34.13 36.29
CA SER A 550 34.88 34.21 37.46
C SER A 550 33.61 33.36 37.37
N LEU A 551 33.23 32.85 36.18
CA LEU A 551 32.10 31.94 36.00
C LEU A 551 32.47 30.45 36.04
N GLU A 552 33.77 30.10 36.01
CA GLU A 552 34.20 28.70 36.17
C GLU A 552 34.15 28.23 37.65
N LYS A 553 34.17 29.15 38.61
CA LYS A 553 34.11 28.80 40.05
C LYS A 553 32.73 28.37 40.54
N THR A 554 31.65 28.66 39.81
CA THR A 554 30.30 28.22 40.18
C THR A 554 29.94 26.83 39.64
N ASP A 555 30.61 26.35 38.59
CA ASP A 555 30.34 25.03 37.98
C ASP A 555 31.16 23.88 38.62
N ILE A 556 32.14 24.19 39.46
CA ILE A 556 32.94 23.18 40.19
C ILE A 556 32.29 22.84 41.56
N LEU A 557 31.30 23.60 42.03
CA LEU A 557 30.63 23.38 43.32
C LEU A 557 29.24 22.70 43.21
N MET A 558 28.81 22.34 41.99
CA MET A 558 27.56 21.60 41.74
C MET A 558 27.77 20.32 40.89
N LYS A 559 28.97 19.72 40.97
CA LYS A 559 29.23 18.42 40.35
C LYS A 559 29.56 17.36 41.39
#